data_AF-A0A328FE85-F1
#
_entry.id   AF-A0A328FE85-F1
#
_cell.length_a   1.000
_cell.length_b   1.000
_cell.length_c   1.000
_cell.angle_alpha   90.00
_cell.angle_beta   90.00
_cell.angle_gamma   90.00
#
_symmetry.space_group_name_H-M   'P 1'
#
loop_
_entity.id
_entity.type
_entity.pdbx_description
1 polymer ?
#
loop_
_entity_poly.entity_id
_entity_poly.type
_entity_poly.pdbx_seq_one_letter_code
_entity_poly.pdbx_strand_id
1 'polypeptide(L)'
;MDHALVREVKEELNLDVFDLDFFCSFANTYPYNCVVYPITDMAFTCKAKNFSLITPMDDVAGFRFIPVHDLDTNMFGMDSARNVL
;
A
#
# COMPACT_ATOMS: atom_id res chain seq x y z
N MET A 1 7.26 -6.33 11.53
CA MET A 1 6.72 -5.46 10.47
C MET A 1 6.07 -6.29 9.39
N ASP A 2 6.78 -7.27 8.86
CA ASP A 2 6.36 -8.16 7.77
C ASP A 2 5.03 -8.87 8.05
N HIS A 3 4.83 -9.37 9.26
CA HIS A 3 3.55 -9.97 9.67
C HIS A 3 2.36 -8.99 9.62
N ALA A 4 2.58 -7.72 9.97
CA ALA A 4 1.52 -6.72 9.93
C ALA A 4 1.11 -6.43 8.49
N LEU A 5 2.09 -6.28 7.58
CA LEU A 5 1.82 -6.03 6.16
C LEU A 5 1.10 -7.21 5.50
N VAL A 6 1.54 -8.44 5.76
CA VAL A 6 0.87 -9.65 5.24
C VAL A 6 -0.58 -9.72 5.73
N ARG A 7 -0.80 -9.41 7.01
CA ARG A 7 -2.15 -9.40 7.60
C ARG A 7 -3.03 -8.31 6.99
N GLU A 8 -2.51 -7.10 6.83
CA GLU A 8 -3.25 -5.95 6.27
C GLU A 8 -3.66 -6.21 4.82
N VAL A 9 -2.74 -6.68 3.97
CA VAL A 9 -3.06 -7.08 2.59
C VAL A 9 -4.11 -8.20 2.55
N LYS A 10 -4.10 -9.12 3.52
CA LYS A 10 -5.11 -10.18 3.63
C LYS A 10 -6.47 -9.64 4.05
N GLU A 11 -6.51 -8.70 5.00
CA GLU A 11 -7.73 -8.06 5.51
C GLU A 11 -8.39 -7.16 4.45
N GLU A 12 -7.61 -6.43 3.66
CA GLU A 12 -8.11 -5.46 2.67
C GLU A 12 -8.45 -6.08 1.31
N LEU A 13 -7.69 -7.09 0.86
CA LEU A 13 -7.77 -7.62 -0.51
C LEU A 13 -8.00 -9.13 -0.57
N ASN A 14 -8.07 -9.83 0.58
CA ASN A 14 -8.10 -11.30 0.67
C ASN A 14 -6.90 -11.98 0.00
N LEU A 15 -5.78 -11.28 -0.15
CA LEU A 15 -4.62 -11.76 -0.91
C LEU A 15 -3.56 -12.38 0.00
N ASP A 16 -3.14 -13.61 -0.33
CA ASP A 16 -2.00 -14.24 0.33
C ASP A 16 -0.70 -13.86 -0.38
N VAL A 17 0.11 -13.03 0.28
CA VAL A 17 1.40 -12.55 -0.22
C VAL A 17 2.59 -13.22 0.48
N PHE A 18 3.72 -13.31 -0.22
CA PHE A 18 4.98 -13.90 0.24
C PHE A 18 6.17 -13.20 -0.45
N ASP A 19 7.40 -13.56 -0.06
CA ASP A 19 8.64 -12.90 -0.52
C ASP A 19 8.55 -11.37 -0.38
N LEU A 20 8.32 -10.89 0.85
CA LEU A 20 8.29 -9.45 1.14
C LEU A 20 9.72 -8.92 1.17
N ASP A 21 10.02 -7.99 0.27
CA ASP A 21 11.30 -7.29 0.21
C ASP A 21 11.09 -5.80 0.45
N PHE A 22 11.87 -5.22 1.35
CA PHE A 22 11.86 -3.77 1.57
C PHE A 22 12.37 -3.05 0.33
N PHE A 23 11.61 -2.07 -0.14
CA PHE A 23 11.96 -1.30 -1.33
C PHE A 23 12.52 0.09 -0.96
N CYS A 24 11.76 0.89 -0.24
CA CYS A 24 12.18 2.22 0.21
C CYS A 24 11.30 2.76 1.34
N SER A 25 11.72 3.87 1.94
CA SER A 25 10.92 4.61 2.92
C SER A 25 11.04 6.12 2.73
N PHE A 26 10.00 6.84 3.11
CA PHE A 26 9.94 8.29 3.07
C PHE A 26 9.35 8.85 4.35
N ALA A 27 9.89 9.97 4.82
CA ALA A 27 9.26 10.76 5.86
C ALA A 27 7.99 11.42 5.31
N ASN A 28 6.93 11.46 6.12
CA ASN A 28 5.66 12.08 5.78
C ASN A 28 4.97 12.66 7.02
N THR A 29 3.88 13.39 6.82
CA THR A 29 3.08 13.95 7.91
C THR A 29 1.61 13.59 7.74
N TYR A 30 0.97 13.19 8.83
CA TYR A 30 -0.45 12.87 8.85
C TYR A 30 -1.21 13.88 9.74
N PRO A 31 -1.96 14.83 9.14
CA PRO A 31 -2.77 15.77 9.91
C PRO A 31 -4.05 15.09 10.40
N TYR A 32 -4.20 14.98 11.72
CA TYR A 32 -5.40 14.41 12.33
C TYR A 32 -5.78 15.18 13.60
N ASN A 33 -7.06 15.57 13.70
CA ASN A 33 -7.62 16.26 14.86
C ASN A 33 -6.78 17.47 15.35
N CYS A 34 -6.42 18.37 14.42
CA CYS A 34 -5.56 19.55 14.66
C CYS A 34 -4.13 19.25 15.13
N VAL A 35 -3.68 17.99 15.07
CA VAL A 35 -2.31 17.58 15.36
C VAL A 35 -1.66 17.07 14.09
N VAL A 36 -0.41 17.47 13.84
CA VAL A 36 0.39 16.97 12.72
C VAL A 36 1.33 15.90 13.26
N TYR A 37 1.06 14.65 12.90
CA TYR A 37 1.89 13.52 13.32
C TYR A 37 3.01 13.27 12.31
N PRO A 38 4.29 13.26 12.73
CA PRO A 38 5.37 12.77 11.89
C PRO A 38 5.22 11.24 11.73
N ILE A 39 5.18 10.78 10.50
CA ILE A 39 5.07 9.36 10.16
C ILE A 39 6.15 8.98 9.14
N THR A 40 6.37 7.68 8.99
CA THR A 40 7.26 7.13 7.97
C THR A 40 6.50 6.11 7.16
N ASP A 41 6.37 6.38 5.86
CA ASP A 41 5.76 5.44 4.93
C ASP A 41 6.83 4.50 4.38
N MET A 42 6.50 3.23 4.27
CA MET A 42 7.42 2.18 3.86
C MET A 42 6.79 1.37 2.74
N ALA A 43 7.51 1.25 1.63
CA ALA A 43 7.11 0.49 0.46
C ALA A 43 7.85 -0.84 0.43
N PHE A 44 7.12 -1.88 0.06
CA PHE A 44 7.63 -3.25 -0.07
C PHE A 44 7.17 -3.82 -1.41
N THR A 45 8.03 -4.65 -2.00
CA THR A 45 7.64 -5.53 -3.11
C THR A 45 7.29 -6.89 -2.54
N CYS A 46 6.31 -7.58 -3.15
CA CYS A 46 5.94 -8.93 -2.75
C CYS A 46 5.43 -9.73 -3.95
N LYS A 47 5.30 -11.04 -3.75
CA LYS A 47 4.61 -11.95 -4.69
C LYS A 47 3.28 -12.35 -4.11
N ALA A 48 2.27 -12.50 -4.96
CA ALA A 48 0.97 -13.03 -4.58
C ALA A 48 0.81 -14.47 -5.04
N LYS A 49 0.21 -15.32 -4.21
CA LYS A 49 -0.02 -16.74 -4.56
C LYS A 49 -1.05 -16.90 -5.69
N ASN A 50 -2.11 -16.10 -5.67
CA ASN A 50 -3.19 -16.17 -6.65
C ASN A 50 -3.98 -14.86 -6.69
N PHE A 51 -3.96 -14.17 -7.82
CA PHE A 51 -4.71 -12.92 -8.01
C PHE A 51 -6.21 -13.12 -8.27
N SER A 52 -6.66 -14.35 -8.57
CA SER A 52 -8.08 -14.65 -8.86
C SER A 52 -8.99 -14.54 -7.64
N LEU A 53 -8.42 -14.46 -6.44
CA LEU A 53 -9.12 -14.38 -5.17
C LEU A 53 -9.23 -12.95 -4.62
N ILE A 54 -8.69 -11.95 -5.34
CA ILE A 54 -8.74 -10.57 -4.88
C ILE A 54 -10.19 -10.13 -4.76
N THR A 55 -10.55 -9.74 -3.55
CA THR A 55 -11.85 -9.20 -3.23
C THR A 55 -11.60 -7.97 -2.36
N PRO A 56 -11.99 -6.77 -2.78
CA PRO A 56 -11.97 -5.60 -1.92
C PRO A 56 -12.80 -5.86 -0.66
N MET A 57 -12.19 -5.62 0.49
CA MET A 57 -12.79 -5.79 1.82
C MET A 57 -12.46 -4.58 2.69
N ASP A 58 -13.09 -4.53 3.86
CA ASP A 58 -12.95 -3.45 4.84
C ASP A 58 -13.17 -2.06 4.19
N ASP A 59 -12.23 -1.13 4.35
CA ASP A 59 -12.33 0.23 3.82
C ASP A 59 -11.88 0.36 2.34
N VAL A 60 -11.66 -0.75 1.61
CA VAL A 60 -11.25 -0.72 0.20
C VAL A 60 -12.46 -0.74 -0.74
N ALA A 61 -12.64 0.35 -1.49
CA ALA A 61 -13.74 0.49 -2.45
C ALA A 61 -13.56 -0.36 -3.73
N GLY A 62 -12.34 -0.74 -4.10
CA GLY A 62 -12.04 -1.45 -5.33
C GLY A 62 -10.56 -1.72 -5.55
N PHE A 63 -10.23 -2.54 -6.55
CA PHE A 63 -8.86 -2.79 -6.97
C PHE A 63 -8.72 -2.72 -8.50
N ARG A 64 -7.52 -2.39 -8.98
CA ARG A 64 -7.17 -2.38 -10.40
C ARG A 64 -5.69 -2.70 -10.59
N PHE A 65 -5.37 -3.41 -11.65
CA PHE A 65 -4.00 -3.53 -12.15
C PHE A 65 -3.76 -2.40 -13.14
N ILE A 66 -2.68 -1.64 -12.93
CA ILE A 66 -2.32 -0.49 -13.76
C ILE A 66 -0.90 -0.72 -14.27
N PRO A 67 -0.64 -0.64 -15.58
CA PRO A 67 0.72 -0.58 -16.10
C PRO A 67 1.46 0.61 -15.49
N VAL A 68 2.73 0.44 -15.12
CA VAL A 68 3.50 1.49 -14.44
C VAL A 68 3.56 2.79 -15.25
N HIS A 69 3.61 2.71 -16.58
CA HIS A 69 3.63 3.89 -17.46
C HIS A 69 2.29 4.65 -17.54
N ASP A 70 1.19 4.00 -17.16
CA ASP A 70 -0.16 4.60 -17.10
C ASP A 70 -0.54 5.04 -15.68
N LEU A 71 0.36 4.84 -14.70
CA LEU A 71 0.10 5.16 -13.31
C LEU A 71 0.17 6.67 -13.09
N ASP A 72 -0.99 7.30 -12.90
CA ASP A 72 -1.07 8.69 -12.46
C ASP A 72 -0.88 8.78 -10.95
N THR A 73 0.34 9.15 -10.52
CA THR A 73 0.67 9.35 -9.11
C THR A 73 -0.13 10.49 -8.46
N ASN A 74 -0.79 11.35 -9.25
CA ASN A 74 -1.64 12.41 -8.72
C ASN A 74 -2.89 11.91 -7.99
N MET A 75 -3.27 10.67 -8.24
CA MET A 75 -4.39 10.01 -7.60
C MET A 75 -4.07 9.49 -6.18
N PHE A 76 -2.81 9.49 -5.76
CA PHE A 76 -2.45 9.06 -4.41
C PHE A 76 -2.81 10.11 -3.35
N GLY A 77 -3.45 9.66 -2.27
CA GLY A 77 -3.83 10.54 -1.15
C GLY A 77 -2.67 11.00 -0.28
N MET A 78 -1.52 10.33 -0.35
CA MET A 78 -0.32 10.63 0.44
C MET A 78 0.82 11.07 -0.49
N ASP A 79 1.56 12.10 -0.09
CA ASP A 79 2.66 12.65 -0.89
C ASP A 79 3.85 11.69 -0.98
N SER A 80 4.16 10.98 0.10
CA SER A 80 5.23 9.98 0.16
C SER A 80 5.06 8.86 -0.85
N ALA A 81 3.83 8.38 -1.08
CA ALA A 81 3.53 7.32 -2.04
C ALA A 81 3.91 7.72 -3.47
N ARG A 82 3.88 9.02 -3.78
CA ARG A 82 4.28 9.57 -5.09
C ARG A 82 5.79 9.54 -5.30
N ASN A 83 6.58 9.42 -4.24
CA ASN A 83 8.04 9.33 -4.34
C ASN A 83 8.54 7.88 -4.49
N VAL A 84 7.65 6.89 -4.32
CA VAL A 84 8.01 5.47 -4.46
C VAL A 84 8.16 5.06 -5.93
N LEU A 85 7.39 5.65 -6.85
CA LEU A 85 7.30 5.26 -8.26
C LEU A 85 7.50 6.43 -9.21
#